data_AF-A0A554L428-F1
#
_entry.id   AF-A0A554L428-F1
#
_cell.length_a   1.000
_cell.length_b   1.000
_cell.length_c   1.000
_cell.angle_alpha   90.00
_cell.angle_beta   90.00
_cell.angle_gamma   90.00
#
_symmetry.space_group_name_H-M   'P 1'
#
loop_
_entity.id
_entity.type
_entity.pdbx_description
1 polymer ?
#
loop_
_entity_poly.entity_id
_entity_poly.type
_entity_poly.pdbx_seq_one_letter_code
_entity_poly.pdbx_strand_id
1 'polypeptide(L)'
;MSSKLKLYDVAKSSSIEALEDFEDILRREHLSRWTKSDPRLANLRQIYEGYPISNPSNSPNPPLPSRLSTEVVANYMIDLLLRGGYLLDRQINAVEEKHRLSGGYNENLLRRRLEYRRSNPHEFRT
;
A
#
# COMPACT_ATOMS: atom_id res chain seq x y z
N MET A 1 -8.38 10.60 16.02
CA MET A 1 -7.90 9.81 14.86
C MET A 1 -8.69 10.19 13.62
N SER A 2 -8.02 10.69 12.58
CA SER A 2 -8.66 11.11 11.32
C SER A 2 -9.43 9.93 10.67
N SER A 3 -10.60 10.17 10.06
CA SER A 3 -11.36 9.14 9.34
C SER A 3 -10.53 8.42 8.28
N LYS A 4 -9.56 9.13 7.70
CA LYS A 4 -8.59 8.59 6.73
C LYS A 4 -7.68 7.51 7.32
N LEU A 5 -7.18 7.69 8.54
CA LEU A 5 -6.31 6.68 9.20
C LEU A 5 -7.09 5.39 9.48
N LYS A 6 -8.35 5.52 9.92
CA LYS A 6 -9.23 4.36 10.11
C LYS A 6 -9.43 3.56 8.81
N LEU A 7 -9.59 4.23 7.67
CA LEU A 7 -9.70 3.55 6.37
C LEU A 7 -8.40 2.83 5.99
N TYR A 8 -7.24 3.40 6.31
CA TYR A 8 -5.95 2.76 6.05
C TYR A 8 -5.73 1.54 6.93
N ASP A 9 -6.16 1.56 8.20
CA ASP A 9 -6.11 0.39 9.07
C ASP A 9 -6.96 -0.77 8.52
N VAL A 10 -8.17 -0.46 8.04
CA VAL A 10 -9.04 -1.45 7.38
C VAL A 10 -8.39 -2.00 6.11
N ALA A 11 -7.82 -1.13 5.26
CA ALA A 11 -7.13 -1.55 4.05
C ALA A 11 -5.91 -2.43 4.33
N LYS A 12 -5.17 -2.14 5.41
CA LYS A 12 -4.04 -2.94 5.87
C LYS A 12 -4.49 -4.33 6.31
N SER A 13 -5.53 -4.40 7.15
CA SER A 13 -6.09 -5.68 7.58
C SER A 13 -6.57 -6.53 6.40
N SER A 14 -7.29 -5.92 5.45
CA SER A 14 -7.77 -6.59 4.24
C SER A 14 -6.63 -7.08 3.35
N SER A 15 -5.51 -6.36 3.30
CA SER A 15 -4.33 -6.78 2.53
C SER A 15 -3.62 -7.98 3.16
N ILE A 16 -3.61 -8.08 4.50
CA ILE A 16 -3.04 -9.21 5.23
C ILE A 16 -3.92 -10.45 5.03
N GLU A 17 -5.24 -10.31 5.15
CA GLU A 17 -6.20 -11.39 4.88
C GLU A 17 -6.06 -11.92 3.44
N ALA A 18 -6.02 -11.03 2.44
CA ALA A 18 -5.81 -11.43 1.06
C ALA A 18 -4.46 -12.13 0.83
N LEU A 19 -3.41 -11.74 1.57
CA LEU A 19 -2.10 -12.37 1.49
C LEU A 19 -2.17 -13.80 2.05
N GLU A 20 -2.84 -14.00 3.18
CA GLU A 20 -3.08 -15.33 3.75
C GLU A 20 -3.89 -16.22 2.80
N ASP A 21 -4.92 -15.67 2.15
CA ASP A 21 -5.73 -16.38 1.15
C ASP A 21 -4.89 -16.89 -0.04
N PHE A 22 -3.99 -16.06 -0.58
CA PHE A 22 -3.11 -16.49 -1.68
C PHE A 22 -2.06 -17.51 -1.22
N GLU A 23 -1.57 -17.40 0.01
CA GLU A 23 -0.68 -18.40 0.60
C GLU A 23 -1.39 -19.74 0.81
N ASP A 24 -2.66 -19.70 1.21
CA ASP A 24 -3.52 -20.87 1.34
C ASP A 24 -3.75 -21.56 -0.01
N ILE A 25 -3.96 -20.80 -1.10
CA ILE A 25 -4.04 -21.36 -2.46
C ILE A 25 -2.77 -22.14 -2.80
N LEU A 26 -1.59 -21.55 -2.56
CA LEU A 26 -0.33 -22.25 -2.81
C LEU A 26 -0.21 -23.52 -1.98
N ARG A 27 -0.62 -23.48 -0.70
CA ARG A 27 -0.55 -24.62 0.21
C ARG A 27 -1.48 -25.76 -0.22
N ARG A 28 -2.71 -25.42 -0.62
CA ARG A 28 -3.75 -26.39 -1.05
C ARG A 28 -3.41 -27.08 -2.35
N GLU A 29 -2.81 -26.36 -3.29
CA GLU A 29 -2.42 -26.88 -4.61
C GLU A 29 -1.00 -27.49 -4.62
N HIS A 30 -0.32 -27.56 -3.46
CA HIS A 30 1.06 -28.01 -3.32
C HIS A 30 2.07 -27.25 -4.21
N LEU A 31 1.84 -25.96 -4.39
CA LEU A 31 2.65 -25.08 -5.22
C LEU A 31 3.75 -24.38 -4.40
N SER A 32 4.85 -24.04 -5.07
CA SER A 32 5.98 -23.39 -4.41
C SER A 32 5.73 -21.90 -4.15
N ARG A 33 6.00 -21.44 -2.93
CA ARG A 33 6.07 -20.01 -2.59
C ARG A 33 7.42 -19.43 -3.01
N TRP A 34 7.40 -18.34 -3.76
CA TRP A 34 8.58 -17.67 -4.28
C TRP A 34 9.11 -16.65 -3.28
N THR A 35 10.43 -16.50 -3.24
CA THR A 35 11.08 -15.47 -2.43
C THR A 35 11.15 -14.15 -3.19
N LYS A 36 11.36 -13.03 -2.47
CA LYS A 36 11.46 -11.68 -3.07
C LYS A 36 12.52 -11.58 -4.19
N SER A 37 13.57 -12.41 -4.13
CA SER A 37 14.68 -12.45 -5.09
C SER A 37 14.49 -13.50 -6.19
N ASP A 38 13.32 -14.12 -6.32
CA ASP A 38 13.06 -15.10 -7.35
C ASP A 38 13.14 -14.44 -8.75
N PRO A 39 13.94 -14.97 -9.69
CA PRO A 39 14.08 -14.40 -11.02
C PRO A 39 12.76 -14.37 -11.81
N ARG A 40 11.81 -15.25 -11.50
CA ARG A 40 10.46 -15.25 -12.11
C ARG A 40 9.67 -14.02 -11.71
N LEU A 41 9.76 -13.58 -10.44
CA LEU A 41 9.16 -12.31 -10.00
C LEU A 41 9.82 -11.12 -10.68
N ALA A 42 11.15 -11.12 -10.81
CA ALA A 42 11.86 -10.03 -11.50
C ALA A 42 11.39 -9.88 -12.96
N ASN A 43 11.23 -11.00 -13.66
CA ASN A 43 10.69 -11.04 -15.02
C ASN A 43 9.23 -10.53 -15.09
N LEU A 44 8.36 -10.99 -14.18
CA LEU A 44 6.97 -10.50 -14.12
C LEU A 44 6.87 -8.99 -13.90
N ARG A 45 7.66 -8.45 -12.97
CA ARG A 45 7.72 -7.01 -12.71
C ARG A 45 8.26 -6.24 -13.92
N GLN A 46 9.20 -6.81 -14.66
CA GLN A 46 9.66 -6.20 -15.90
C GLN A 46 8.53 -6.15 -16.94
N ILE A 47 7.83 -7.27 -17.16
CA ILE A 47 6.82 -7.39 -18.21
C ILE A 47 5.58 -6.54 -17.90
N TYR A 48 5.07 -6.61 -16.67
CA TYR A 48 3.80 -5.97 -16.31
C TYR A 48 3.94 -4.55 -15.78
N GLU A 49 5.10 -4.21 -15.21
CA GLU A 49 5.30 -2.91 -14.54
C GLU A 49 6.43 -2.08 -15.18
N GLY A 50 7.17 -2.63 -16.14
CA GLY A 50 8.24 -1.92 -16.85
C GLY A 50 9.49 -1.64 -16.02
N TYR A 51 9.72 -2.37 -14.93
CA TYR A 51 10.93 -2.18 -14.11
C TYR A 51 12.21 -2.49 -14.91
N PRO A 52 13.27 -1.65 -14.81
CA PRO A 52 14.53 -1.91 -15.49
C PRO A 52 15.22 -3.16 -14.92
N ILE A 53 15.78 -3.99 -15.80
CA ILE A 53 16.52 -5.18 -15.40
C ILE A 53 17.80 -4.73 -14.69
N SER A 54 17.98 -5.12 -13.43
CA SER A 54 19.20 -4.81 -12.66
C SER A 54 20.44 -5.57 -13.15
N ASN A 55 20.28 -6.58 -14.02
CA ASN A 55 21.36 -7.32 -14.66
C ASN A 55 20.99 -7.78 -16.09
N PRO A 56 21.30 -7.00 -17.13
CA PRO A 56 20.97 -7.35 -18.52
C PRO A 56 21.82 -8.50 -19.09
N SER A 57 22.85 -8.97 -18.36
CA SER A 57 23.73 -10.04 -18.80
C SER A 57 23.39 -11.36 -18.09
N ASN A 58 23.03 -12.38 -18.87
CA ASN A 58 23.11 -13.82 -18.55
C ASN A 58 21.92 -14.56 -17.91
N SER A 59 20.69 -14.04 -17.92
CA SER A 59 19.52 -14.92 -17.69
C SER A 59 18.56 -14.84 -18.87
N PRO A 60 18.31 -15.94 -19.61
CA PRO A 60 17.18 -15.98 -20.52
C PRO A 60 15.94 -15.85 -19.63
N ASN A 61 15.31 -14.67 -19.68
CA ASN A 61 13.99 -14.45 -19.10
C ASN A 61 13.10 -15.61 -19.58
N PRO A 62 12.67 -16.53 -18.71
CA PRO A 62 11.82 -17.61 -19.16
C PRO A 62 10.58 -16.98 -19.81
N PRO A 63 10.21 -17.39 -21.03
CA PRO A 63 9.00 -16.88 -21.66
C PRO A 63 7.84 -17.19 -20.71
N LEU A 64 7.00 -16.18 -20.46
CA LEU A 64 5.79 -16.43 -19.69
C LEU A 64 4.99 -17.52 -20.42
N PRO A 65 4.50 -18.55 -19.69
CA PRO A 65 3.62 -19.51 -20.30
C PRO A 65 2.41 -18.78 -20.90
N SER A 66 1.96 -19.24 -22.06
CA SER A 66 0.84 -18.64 -22.81
C SER A 66 -0.47 -18.56 -22.01
N ARG A 67 -0.55 -19.29 -20.89
CA ARG A 67 -1.51 -19.09 -19.81
C ARG A 67 -0.74 -18.97 -18.49
N LEU A 68 -1.04 -17.93 -17.70
CA LEU A 68 -0.50 -17.79 -16.35
C LEU A 68 -1.02 -18.96 -15.50
N SER A 69 -0.12 -19.74 -14.90
CA SER A 69 -0.50 -20.81 -13.98
C SER A 69 -0.96 -20.23 -12.65
N THR A 70 -1.72 -21.00 -11.88
CA THR A 70 -2.12 -20.64 -10.52
C THR A 70 -0.91 -20.27 -9.64
N GLU A 71 0.22 -20.98 -9.78
CA GLU A 71 1.47 -20.68 -9.07
C GLU A 71 1.98 -19.28 -9.40
N VAL A 72 2.01 -18.94 -10.69
CA VAL A 72 2.50 -17.64 -11.17
C VAL A 72 1.61 -16.51 -10.65
N VAL A 73 0.29 -16.67 -10.77
CA VAL A 73 -0.68 -15.65 -10.33
C VAL A 73 -0.61 -15.47 -8.81
N ALA A 74 -0.68 -16.54 -8.04
CA ALA A 74 -0.68 -16.45 -6.58
C ALA A 74 0.62 -15.82 -6.04
N ASN A 75 1.78 -16.24 -6.56
CA ASN A 75 3.05 -15.65 -6.13
C ASN A 75 3.19 -14.18 -6.54
N TYR A 76 2.69 -13.79 -7.71
CA TYR A 76 2.72 -12.39 -8.13
C TYR A 76 1.76 -11.52 -7.30
N MET A 77 0.59 -12.05 -6.95
CA MET A 77 -0.36 -11.36 -6.06
C MET A 77 0.21 -11.18 -4.65
N ILE A 78 0.86 -12.21 -4.08
CA ILE A 78 1.58 -12.11 -2.80
C ILE A 78 2.66 -11.01 -2.88
N ASP A 79 3.43 -10.98 -3.96
CA ASP A 79 4.46 -9.94 -4.17
C ASP A 79 3.87 -8.52 -4.22
N LEU A 80 2.77 -8.34 -4.94
CA LEU A 80 2.06 -7.06 -5.03
C LEU A 80 1.47 -6.65 -3.67
N LEU A 81 0.87 -7.58 -2.93
CA LEU A 81 0.30 -7.30 -1.61
C LEU A 81 1.38 -6.91 -0.59
N LEU A 82 2.52 -7.61 -0.58
CA LEU A 82 3.66 -7.25 0.28
C LEU A 82 4.21 -5.86 -0.05
N ARG A 83 4.40 -5.55 -1.34
CA ARG A 83 4.88 -4.23 -1.78
C ARG A 83 3.84 -3.13 -1.52
N GLY A 84 2.57 -3.41 -1.79
CA GLY A 84 1.45 -2.50 -1.54
C GLY A 84 1.29 -2.20 -0.06
N GLY A 85 1.40 -3.21 0.80
CA GLY A 85 1.39 -3.06 2.26
C GLY A 85 2.52 -2.15 2.76
N TYR A 86 3.73 -2.31 2.23
CA TYR A 86 4.86 -1.42 2.55
C TYR A 86 4.59 0.04 2.14
N LEU A 87 4.03 0.26 0.95
CA LEU A 87 3.68 1.62 0.49
C LEU A 87 2.55 2.23 1.32
N LEU A 88 1.56 1.42 1.72
CA LEU A 88 0.47 1.84 2.60
C LEU A 88 1.00 2.26 3.98
N ASP A 89 1.92 1.49 4.56
CA ASP A 89 2.57 1.84 5.83
C ASP A 89 3.31 3.18 5.73
N ARG A 90 4.05 3.40 4.63
CA ARG A 90 4.70 4.69 4.38
C ARG A 90 3.70 5.84 4.24
N GLN A 91 2.55 5.59 3.63
CA GLN A 91 1.48 6.58 3.49
C GLN A 91 0.82 6.91 4.83
N ILE A 92 0.58 5.91 5.68
CA ILE A 92 0.07 6.10 7.05
C ILE A 92 1.03 7.00 7.81
N ASN A 93 2.32 6.65 7.86
CA ASN A 93 3.36 7.42 8.55
C ASN A 93 3.41 8.88 8.06
N ALA A 94 3.30 9.10 6.74
CA ALA A 94 3.30 10.45 6.17
C ALA A 94 2.06 11.28 6.58
N VAL A 95 0.89 10.65 6.68
CA VAL A 95 -0.34 11.31 7.12
C VAL A 95 -0.29 11.64 8.61
N GLU A 96 0.22 10.72 9.43
CA GLU A 96 0.41 10.94 10.87
C GLU A 96 1.39 12.08 11.13
N GLU A 97 2.53 12.10 10.44
CA GLU A 97 3.53 13.15 10.57
C GLU A 97 2.97 14.52 10.15
N LYS A 98 2.23 14.57 9.03
CA LYS A 98 1.55 15.80 8.60
C LYS A 98 0.56 16.28 9.66
N HIS A 99 -0.19 15.36 10.28
CA HIS A 99 -1.12 15.70 11.35
C HIS A 99 -0.40 16.24 12.58
N ARG A 100 0.73 15.63 12.95
CA ARG A 100 1.58 16.07 14.06
C ARG A 100 2.13 17.48 13.85
N LEU A 101 2.56 17.82 12.63
CA LEU A 101 3.15 19.12 12.31
C LEU A 101 2.12 20.24 12.07
N SER A 102 1.05 19.95 11.33
CA SER A 102 0.09 20.97 10.85
C SER A 102 -1.19 21.05 11.68
N GLY A 103 -1.39 20.13 12.62
CA GLY A 103 -2.65 19.93 13.33
C GLY A 103 -3.76 19.31 12.47
N GLY A 104 -4.87 19.01 13.13
CA GLY A 104 -6.04 18.41 12.49
C GLY A 104 -6.93 19.39 11.74
N TYR A 105 -7.82 18.85 10.88
CA TYR A 105 -8.85 19.66 10.23
C TYR A 105 -9.75 20.37 11.26
N ASN A 106 -10.17 19.66 12.31
CA ASN A 106 -10.98 20.21 13.39
C ASN A 106 -10.23 21.29 14.19
N GLU A 107 -8.93 21.09 14.43
CA GLU A 107 -8.10 22.09 15.12
C GLU A 107 -7.92 23.35 14.27
N ASN A 108 -7.74 23.19 12.96
CA ASN A 108 -7.66 24.31 12.03
C ASN A 108 -8.99 25.07 11.93
N LEU A 109 -10.12 24.35 11.91
CA LEU A 109 -11.45 24.98 11.97
C LEU A 109 -11.68 25.71 13.30
N LEU A 110 -11.28 25.11 14.42
CA LEU A 110 -11.36 25.73 15.74
C LEU A 110 -10.50 27.00 15.79
N ARG A 111 -9.26 26.93 15.28
CA ARG A 111 -8.35 28.08 15.20
C ARG A 111 -8.98 29.22 14.40
N ARG A 112 -9.50 28.93 13.20
CA ARG A 112 -10.22 29.92 12.36
C ARG A 112 -11.45 30.49 13.07
N ARG A 113 -12.21 29.68 13.80
CA ARG A 113 -13.38 30.14 14.56
C ARG A 113 -12.99 31.10 15.69
N LEU A 114 -11.88 30.81 16.38
CA LEU A 114 -11.36 31.67 17.44
C LEU A 114 -10.80 32.98 16.88
N GLU A 115 -10.10 32.92 15.74
CA GLU A 115 -9.63 34.11 15.01
C GLU A 115 -10.79 35.01 14.59
N TYR A 116 -11.84 34.44 13.98
CA TYR A 116 -13.05 35.18 13.61
C TYR A 116 -13.72 35.86 14.82
N ARG A 117 -13.82 35.16 15.96
CA ARG A 117 -14.38 35.75 17.19
C ARG A 117 -13.52 36.89 17.72
N ARG A 118 -12.19 36.80 17.60
CA ARG A 118 -11.26 37.86 18.02
C ARG A 118 -11.35 39.08 17.11
N SER A 119 -11.54 38.90 15.80
CA SER A 119 -11.69 40.01 14.85
C SER A 119 -13.06 40.67 14.90
N ASN A 120 -14.11 39.96 15.34
CA ASN A 120 -15.49 40.45 15.35
C ASN A 120 -16.13 40.42 16.77
N PRO A 121 -15.58 41.13 17.77
CA PRO A 121 -16.06 41.07 19.16
C PRO A 121 -17.45 41.71 19.39
N HIS A 122 -17.91 42.58 18.48
CA HIS A 122 -19.19 43.31 18.61
C HIS A 122 -20.42 42.48 18.19
N GLU A 123 -20.29 41.45 17.36
CA GLU A 123 -21.41 40.58 16.94
C GLU A 123 -21.80 39.53 18.00
N PHE A 124 -20.93 39.27 18.98
CA PHE A 124 -21.12 38.21 19.99
C PHE A 124 -21.36 38.73 21.42
N ARG A 125 -21.58 40.04 21.59
CA ARG A 125 -22.04 40.66 22.85
C ARG A 125 -23.55 40.91 22.79
N THR A 126 -24.32 39.92 23.21
CA THR A 126 -25.73 39.98 23.62
C THR A 126 -25.90 38.96 24.74
#